data_AF-A0A7Y5RBA3-F1
#
_entry.id   AF-A0A7Y5RBA3-F1
#
_cell.length_a   1.000
_cell.length_b   1.000
_cell.length_c   1.000
_cell.angle_alpha   90.00
_cell.angle_beta   90.00
_cell.angle_gamma   90.00
#
_symmetry.space_group_name_H-M   'P 1'
#
loop_
_entity.id
_entity.type
_entity.pdbx_description
1 polymer ?
#
loop_
_entity_poly.entity_id
_entity_poly.type
_entity_poly.pdbx_seq_one_letter_code
_entity_poly.pdbx_strand_id
1 'polypeptide(L)'
;MPMTSGTSNVACAAWQDLALGSGTGSADYGECGPDTVAISTNAVTGPGATSDNQHIVYHELCGNGEIIAKVAGITNSGYAGLFVRESSAAGARKGAIMTQKGSQVFRQIRLTTDGITAQASYMASGHQWLKLTRSGTQVMGSWSTNGSTWNMA
;
A
#
# COMPACT_ATOMS: atom_id res chain seq x y z
N MET A 1 46.15 -6.00 -14.53
CA MET A 1 45.16 -5.46 -13.57
C MET A 1 44.64 -4.15 -14.14
N PRO A 2 43.32 -3.92 -14.15
CA PRO A 2 42.58 -3.71 -12.92
C PRO A 2 41.60 -4.84 -12.60
N MET A 3 41.42 -5.07 -11.29
CA MET A 3 40.29 -5.79 -10.74
C MET A 3 39.07 -4.85 -10.79
N THR A 4 37.92 -5.33 -11.24
CA THR A 4 36.64 -4.73 -10.86
C THR A 4 35.93 -5.68 -9.92
N SER A 5 36.06 -5.33 -8.64
CA SER A 5 35.27 -5.80 -7.51
C SER A 5 33.78 -5.58 -7.74
N GLY A 6 32.96 -6.56 -7.33
CA GLY A 6 31.51 -6.38 -7.21
C GLY A 6 30.81 -7.69 -6.93
N THR A 7 30.99 -8.25 -5.73
CA THR A 7 30.07 -9.26 -5.19
C THR A 7 28.72 -8.62 -4.89
N SER A 8 27.64 -9.17 -5.42
CA SER A 8 26.30 -9.14 -4.81
C SER A 8 25.52 -10.34 -5.34
N ASN A 9 25.65 -11.53 -4.74
CA ASN A 9 24.93 -12.03 -3.56
C ASN A 9 23.42 -11.72 -3.58
N VAL A 10 22.65 -12.79 -3.82
CA VAL A 10 21.19 -12.96 -3.67
C VAL A 10 20.34 -12.00 -4.51
N ALA A 11 19.72 -12.53 -5.57
CA ALA A 11 18.69 -11.82 -6.32
C ALA A 11 17.45 -11.60 -5.44
N CYS A 12 17.44 -10.53 -4.66
CA CYS A 12 16.22 -9.94 -4.12
C CYS A 12 15.43 -9.38 -5.31
N ALA A 13 14.16 -9.74 -5.46
CA ALA A 13 13.30 -9.01 -6.38
C ALA A 13 13.12 -7.59 -5.80
N ALA A 14 13.63 -6.59 -6.51
CA ALA A 14 13.65 -5.21 -6.05
C ALA A 14 12.21 -4.65 -5.96
N TRP A 15 11.95 -3.88 -4.90
CA TRP A 15 10.78 -3.01 -4.81
C TRP A 15 10.86 -1.93 -5.89
N GLN A 16 9.71 -1.49 -6.37
CA GLN A 16 9.58 -0.50 -7.44
C GLN A 16 8.52 0.53 -7.07
N ASP A 17 8.59 1.73 -7.64
CA ASP A 17 7.53 2.73 -7.50
C ASP A 17 6.80 3.00 -8.82
N LEU A 18 5.57 3.48 -8.69
CA LEU A 18 4.71 3.79 -9.81
C LEU A 18 3.67 4.86 -9.44
N ALA A 19 3.51 5.85 -10.31
CA ALA A 19 2.34 6.70 -10.32
C ALA A 19 1.19 6.02 -11.07
N LEU A 20 0.07 5.80 -10.38
CA LEU A 20 -1.17 5.30 -10.95
C LEU A 20 -2.08 6.46 -11.36
N GLY A 21 -2.74 6.31 -12.50
CA GLY A 21 -3.72 7.27 -13.00
C GLY A 21 -3.08 8.57 -13.47
N SER A 22 -3.73 9.70 -13.21
CA SER A 22 -3.29 11.03 -13.67
C SER A 22 -2.43 11.79 -12.66
N GLY A 23 -2.17 11.21 -11.48
CA GLY A 23 -1.35 11.83 -10.45
C GLY A 23 0.14 11.70 -10.76
N THR A 24 0.94 12.62 -10.21
CA THR A 24 2.40 12.52 -10.21
C THR A 24 2.93 12.40 -8.78
N GLY A 25 4.16 11.96 -8.63
CA GLY A 25 4.77 11.77 -7.32
C GLY A 25 6.18 11.23 -7.41
N SER A 26 6.76 11.04 -6.24
CA SER A 26 8.05 10.40 -6.04
C SER A 26 8.03 9.56 -4.77
N ALA A 27 8.97 8.63 -4.68
CA ALA A 27 9.19 7.84 -3.48
C ALA A 27 10.68 7.78 -3.14
N ASP A 28 10.98 7.62 -1.85
CA ASP A 28 12.31 7.36 -1.31
C ASP A 28 12.23 6.09 -0.44
N TYR A 29 13.01 5.08 -0.81
CA TYR A 29 12.98 3.73 -0.22
C TYR A 29 14.24 2.94 -0.61
N GLY A 30 14.57 1.93 0.20
CA GLY A 30 15.58 0.93 -0.18
C GLY A 30 15.00 -0.13 -1.12
N GLU A 31 15.62 -0.32 -2.29
CA GLU A 31 15.12 -1.26 -3.32
C GLU A 31 15.08 -2.73 -2.84
N CYS A 32 16.01 -3.13 -1.97
CA CYS A 32 16.17 -4.51 -1.51
C CYS A 32 15.62 -4.71 -0.09
N GLY A 33 14.31 -4.53 0.09
CA GLY A 33 13.64 -4.68 1.38
C GLY A 33 13.67 -3.40 2.21
N PRO A 34 12.77 -2.44 1.92
CA PRO A 34 12.80 -1.15 2.58
C PRO A 34 12.33 -1.23 4.04
N ASP A 35 13.16 -0.75 4.96
CA ASP A 35 12.76 -0.51 6.36
C ASP A 35 11.87 0.74 6.50
N THR A 36 12.02 1.69 5.57
CA THR A 36 11.25 2.94 5.53
C THR A 36 10.91 3.30 4.09
N VAL A 37 9.69 3.77 3.89
CA VAL A 37 9.18 4.25 2.60
C VAL A 37 8.57 5.63 2.82
N ALA A 38 9.07 6.62 2.09
CA ALA A 38 8.49 7.95 2.03
C ALA A 38 7.90 8.18 0.63
N ILE A 39 6.64 8.62 0.56
CA ILE A 39 5.93 8.87 -0.70
C ILE A 39 5.41 10.31 -0.69
N SER A 40 5.65 11.03 -1.78
CA SER A 40 5.06 12.36 -2.04
C SER A 40 4.26 12.31 -3.32
N THR A 41 3.02 12.79 -3.31
CA THR A 41 2.16 12.79 -4.49
C THR A 41 1.12 13.91 -4.43
N ASN A 42 0.74 14.41 -5.60
CA ASN A 42 -0.40 15.32 -5.77
C ASN A 42 -1.69 14.58 -6.18
N ALA A 43 -1.65 13.25 -6.22
CA ALA A 43 -2.73 12.45 -6.74
C ALA A 43 -3.98 12.54 -5.84
N VAL A 44 -5.14 12.64 -6.48
CA VAL A 44 -6.44 12.72 -5.79
C VAL A 44 -7.36 11.64 -6.33
N THR A 45 -7.83 10.78 -5.44
CA THR A 45 -8.87 9.78 -5.73
C THR A 45 -10.13 10.14 -4.97
N GLY A 46 -11.20 10.44 -5.69
CA GLY A 46 -12.50 10.76 -5.09
C GLY A 46 -13.30 9.52 -4.67
N PRO A 47 -14.32 9.68 -3.81
CA PRO A 47 -15.28 8.62 -3.51
C PRO A 47 -15.95 8.08 -4.79
N GLY A 48 -16.16 6.76 -4.87
CA GLY A 48 -16.80 6.13 -6.02
C GLY A 48 -15.97 6.12 -7.30
N ALA A 49 -14.68 6.50 -7.26
CA ALA A 49 -13.83 6.52 -8.43
C ALA A 49 -13.68 5.14 -9.08
N THR A 50 -13.68 5.14 -10.42
CA THR A 50 -13.40 4.01 -11.32
C THR A 50 -11.95 3.98 -11.78
N SER A 51 -11.10 4.86 -11.26
CA SER A 51 -9.67 4.91 -11.54
C SER A 51 -8.95 5.35 -10.27
N ASP A 52 -7.83 4.72 -9.96
CA ASP A 52 -7.00 5.10 -8.83
C ASP A 52 -5.94 6.10 -9.26
N ASN A 53 -5.91 7.25 -8.59
CA ASN A 53 -4.84 8.22 -8.68
C ASN A 53 -4.05 8.19 -7.37
N GLN A 54 -2.84 7.63 -7.41
CA GLN A 54 -1.97 7.47 -6.24
C GLN A 54 -0.54 7.18 -6.67
N HIS A 55 0.43 7.43 -5.80
CA HIS A 55 1.80 6.97 -5.99
C HIS A 55 2.05 5.81 -5.02
N ILE A 56 2.60 4.70 -5.53
CA ILE A 56 2.80 3.47 -4.76
C ILE A 56 4.25 3.02 -4.85
N VAL A 57 4.71 2.37 -3.79
CA VAL A 57 5.90 1.51 -3.80
C VAL A 57 5.39 0.08 -3.63
N TYR A 58 5.82 -0.82 -4.51
CA TYR A 58 5.23 -2.15 -4.64
C TYR A 58 6.29 -3.22 -4.90
N HIS A 59 5.89 -4.45 -4.56
CA HIS A 59 6.58 -5.68 -4.92
C HIS A 59 5.53 -6.68 -5.39
N GLU A 60 5.86 -7.49 -6.39
CA GLU A 60 4.95 -8.51 -6.91
C GLU A 60 4.67 -9.59 -5.86
N LEU A 61 3.40 -9.92 -5.64
CA LEU A 61 3.00 -10.95 -4.69
C LEU A 61 2.57 -12.23 -5.41
N CYS A 62 3.44 -13.26 -5.37
CA CYS A 62 3.13 -14.59 -5.89
C CYS A 62 2.30 -15.38 -4.86
N GLY A 63 1.00 -15.55 -5.12
CA GLY A 63 0.12 -16.34 -4.26
C GLY A 63 -0.25 -15.64 -2.94
N ASN A 64 -0.32 -16.41 -1.85
CA ASN A 64 -0.70 -15.89 -0.55
C ASN A 64 0.43 -15.07 0.07
N GLY A 65 0.09 -14.08 0.88
CA GLY A 65 1.09 -13.32 1.60
C GLY A 65 0.49 -12.25 2.49
N GLU A 66 1.38 -11.56 3.18
CA GLU A 66 1.04 -10.52 4.13
C GLU A 66 2.05 -9.38 3.98
N ILE A 67 1.54 -8.15 4.13
CA ILE A 67 2.36 -6.96 4.29
C ILE A 67 1.91 -6.22 5.55
N ILE A 68 2.88 -5.81 6.35
CA ILE A 68 2.69 -5.04 7.58
C ILE A 68 3.49 -3.75 7.45
N ALA A 69 2.89 -2.62 7.81
CA ALA A 69 3.60 -1.35 7.86
C ALA A 69 3.14 -0.51 9.05
N LYS A 70 4.10 0.19 9.66
CA LYS A 70 3.81 1.26 10.62
C LYS A 70 3.63 2.59 9.87
N VAL A 71 2.51 3.27 10.09
CA VAL A 71 2.27 4.60 9.51
C VAL A 71 2.92 5.65 10.40
N ALA A 72 4.16 6.02 10.07
CA ALA A 72 4.95 6.97 10.86
C ALA A 72 4.36 8.39 10.86
N GLY A 73 3.89 8.87 9.71
CA GLY A 73 3.34 10.22 9.56
C GLY A 73 2.59 10.39 8.25
N ILE A 74 1.69 11.38 8.23
CA ILE A 74 0.94 11.84 7.06
C ILE A 74 0.85 13.36 7.18
N THR A 75 1.06 14.07 6.08
CA THR A 75 0.94 15.53 6.00
C THR A 75 -0.19 15.92 5.05
N ASN A 76 -0.62 17.18 5.12
CA ASN A 76 -1.59 17.78 4.19
C ASN A 76 -2.92 17.01 4.05
N SER A 77 -3.41 16.39 5.12
CA SER A 77 -4.67 15.63 5.15
C SER A 77 -4.75 14.48 4.14
N GLY A 78 -3.59 13.99 3.67
CA GLY A 78 -3.50 12.88 2.74
C GLY A 78 -3.93 11.54 3.35
N TYR A 79 -3.83 10.50 2.55
CA TYR A 79 -4.04 9.13 2.99
C TYR A 79 -2.79 8.30 2.71
N ALA A 80 -2.47 7.39 3.62
CA ALA A 80 -1.44 6.37 3.43
C ALA A 80 -2.01 5.00 3.81
N GLY A 81 -1.53 3.95 3.16
CA GLY A 81 -2.10 2.63 3.36
C GLY A 81 -1.38 1.53 2.61
N LEU A 82 -1.93 0.33 2.78
CA LEU A 82 -1.51 -0.90 2.14
C LEU A 82 -2.54 -1.31 1.10
N PHE A 83 -2.06 -1.81 -0.03
CA PHE A 83 -2.89 -2.21 -1.15
C PHE A 83 -2.41 -3.56 -1.67
N VAL A 84 -3.36 -4.40 -2.09
CA VAL A 84 -3.09 -5.50 -3.03
C VAL A 84 -3.89 -5.23 -4.29
N ARG A 85 -3.25 -5.38 -5.44
CA ARG A 85 -3.81 -5.07 -6.76
C ARG A 85 -3.54 -6.25 -7.68
N GLU A 86 -4.45 -6.49 -8.61
CA GLU A 86 -4.24 -7.52 -9.64
C GLU A 86 -3.27 -7.08 -10.74
N SER A 87 -3.13 -5.76 -10.94
CA SER A 87 -2.21 -5.20 -11.92
C SER A 87 -1.86 -3.74 -11.60
N SER A 88 -0.94 -3.18 -12.39
CA SER A 88 -0.56 -1.77 -12.39
C SER A 88 -1.56 -0.86 -13.11
N ALA A 89 -2.68 -1.39 -13.64
CA ALA A 89 -3.72 -0.56 -14.24
C ALA A 89 -4.42 0.29 -13.17
N ALA A 90 -4.71 1.55 -13.50
CA ALA A 90 -5.43 2.45 -12.59
C ALA A 90 -6.84 1.92 -12.25
N GLY A 91 -7.43 1.15 -13.17
CA GLY A 91 -8.72 0.50 -13.05
C GLY A 91 -8.75 -0.84 -12.30
N ALA A 92 -7.60 -1.35 -11.84
CA ALA A 92 -7.46 -2.72 -11.37
C ALA A 92 -8.34 -3.05 -10.16
N ARG A 93 -8.81 -4.31 -10.11
CA ARG A 93 -9.37 -4.88 -8.88
C ARG A 93 -8.35 -4.79 -7.75
N LYS A 94 -8.85 -4.46 -6.56
CA LYS A 94 -7.99 -4.23 -5.40
C LYS A 94 -8.70 -4.48 -4.07
N GLY A 95 -7.89 -4.72 -3.05
CA GLY A 95 -8.25 -4.53 -1.65
C GLY A 95 -7.23 -3.65 -0.96
N ALA A 96 -7.67 -2.84 0.00
CA ALA A 96 -6.80 -1.89 0.67
C ALA A 96 -7.26 -1.61 2.10
N ILE A 97 -6.29 -1.21 2.92
CA ILE A 97 -6.51 -0.58 4.21
C ILE A 97 -5.66 0.68 4.31
N MET A 98 -6.27 1.80 4.69
CA MET A 98 -5.63 3.11 4.68
C MET A 98 -6.10 3.98 5.84
N THR A 99 -5.38 5.08 6.08
CA THR A 99 -5.66 5.98 7.19
C THR A 99 -5.21 7.41 6.88
N GLN A 100 -5.78 8.36 7.61
CA GLN A 100 -5.32 9.74 7.74
C GLN A 100 -4.60 9.98 9.07
N LYS A 101 -4.23 8.89 9.77
CA LYS A 101 -3.64 8.87 11.12
C LYS A 101 -4.53 9.47 12.21
N GLY A 102 -5.85 9.48 12.00
CA GLY A 102 -6.87 9.90 12.97
C GLY A 102 -7.35 8.74 13.86
N SER A 103 -8.62 8.79 14.27
CA SER A 103 -9.25 7.73 15.08
C SER A 103 -9.89 6.61 14.26
N GLN A 104 -9.67 6.62 12.94
CA GLN A 104 -10.30 5.69 11.99
C GLN A 104 -9.29 5.10 11.02
N VAL A 105 -9.60 3.89 10.56
CA VAL A 105 -9.01 3.30 9.35
C VAL A 105 -10.12 3.06 8.33
N PHE A 106 -9.75 3.04 7.06
CA PHE A 106 -10.67 2.85 5.95
C PHE A 106 -10.29 1.58 5.20
N ARG A 107 -11.27 0.70 4.97
CA ARG A 107 -11.13 -0.41 4.03
C ARG A 107 -11.71 0.01 2.69
N GLN A 108 -10.96 -0.23 1.63
CA GLN A 108 -11.36 0.10 0.27
C GLN A 108 -11.27 -1.15 -0.62
N ILE A 109 -12.31 -1.42 -1.42
CA ILE A 109 -12.35 -2.57 -2.33
C ILE A 109 -12.85 -2.16 -3.72
N ARG A 110 -12.32 -2.84 -4.74
CA ARG A 110 -12.85 -2.81 -6.10
C ARG A 110 -12.96 -4.23 -6.63
N LEU A 111 -14.20 -4.66 -6.90
CA LEU A 111 -14.50 -6.06 -7.25
C LEU A 111 -14.51 -6.34 -8.76
N THR A 112 -14.64 -5.30 -9.58
CA THR A 112 -14.62 -5.41 -11.05
C THR A 112 -13.61 -4.41 -11.61
N THR A 113 -12.87 -4.79 -12.65
CA THR A 113 -12.00 -3.87 -13.38
C THR A 113 -12.82 -2.67 -13.86
N ASP A 114 -12.28 -1.47 -13.67
CA ASP A 114 -12.94 -0.18 -13.96
C ASP A 114 -14.27 0.05 -13.21
N GLY A 115 -14.59 -0.82 -12.25
CA GLY A 115 -15.75 -0.66 -11.37
C GLY A 115 -15.56 0.44 -10.34
N ILE A 116 -16.68 0.86 -9.74
CA ILE A 116 -16.66 1.79 -8.63
C ILE A 116 -15.92 1.17 -7.45
N THR A 117 -15.25 2.04 -6.71
CA THR A 117 -14.64 1.65 -5.46
C THR A 117 -15.63 1.80 -4.30
N ALA A 118 -15.80 0.74 -3.51
CA ALA A 118 -16.54 0.78 -2.24
C ALA A 118 -15.58 1.02 -1.07
N GLN A 119 -16.01 1.83 -0.09
CA GLN A 119 -15.24 2.17 1.11
C GLN A 119 -16.09 1.97 2.36
N ALA A 120 -15.46 1.44 3.41
CA ALA A 120 -16.02 1.36 4.76
C ALA A 120 -15.03 1.95 5.76
N SER A 121 -15.54 2.59 6.82
CA SER A 121 -14.75 3.17 7.90
C SER A 121 -14.90 2.37 9.20
N TYR A 122 -13.81 2.29 9.96
CA TYR A 122 -13.73 1.53 11.19
C TYR A 122 -13.07 2.38 12.28
N MET A 123 -13.65 2.36 13.48
CA MET A 123 -13.03 3.00 14.65
C MET A 123 -11.77 2.24 15.04
N ALA A 124 -10.66 2.96 15.07
CA ALA A 124 -9.32 2.43 15.28
C ALA A 124 -8.48 3.45 16.05
N SER A 125 -8.93 3.86 17.24
CA SER A 125 -8.24 4.89 18.01
C SER A 125 -6.81 4.46 18.37
N GLY A 126 -5.83 5.33 18.11
CA GLY A 126 -4.43 5.07 18.43
C GLY A 126 -3.74 4.03 17.55
N HIS A 127 -4.35 3.62 16.43
CA HIS A 127 -3.68 2.70 15.50
C HIS A 127 -2.36 3.31 15.01
N GLN A 128 -1.34 2.46 14.91
CA GLN A 128 -0.04 2.82 14.37
C GLN A 128 0.36 1.90 13.22
N TRP A 129 -0.19 0.70 13.20
CA TRP A 129 0.16 -0.36 12.27
C TRP A 129 -1.04 -0.74 11.43
N LEU A 130 -0.77 -0.97 10.15
CA LEU A 130 -1.70 -1.56 9.21
C LEU A 130 -1.12 -2.89 8.75
N LYS A 131 -2.02 -3.81 8.42
CA LYS A 131 -1.70 -5.12 7.89
C LYS A 131 -2.71 -5.50 6.82
N LEU A 132 -2.20 -6.07 5.75
CA LEU A 132 -3.01 -6.60 4.67
C LEU A 132 -2.57 -8.02 4.38
N THR A 133 -3.50 -8.96 4.49
CA THR A 133 -3.27 -10.39 4.26
C THR A 133 -4.08 -10.83 3.06
N ARG A 134 -3.44 -11.55 2.13
CA ARG A 134 -4.10 -12.22 1.01
C ARG A 134 -4.04 -13.74 1.19
N SER A 135 -5.19 -14.37 1.12
CA SER A 135 -5.34 -15.83 1.07
C SER A 135 -6.29 -16.22 -0.06
N GLY A 136 -5.74 -16.74 -1.16
CA GLY A 136 -6.47 -17.01 -2.40
C GLY A 136 -7.08 -15.74 -2.99
N THR A 137 -8.41 -15.70 -3.04
CA THR A 137 -9.21 -14.54 -3.48
C THR A 137 -9.60 -13.63 -2.32
N GLN A 138 -9.36 -14.03 -1.07
CA GLN A 138 -9.70 -13.25 0.10
C GLN A 138 -8.58 -12.27 0.42
N VAL A 139 -8.97 -11.01 0.66
CA VAL A 139 -8.09 -9.94 1.13
C VAL A 139 -8.65 -9.40 2.44
N MET A 140 -7.83 -9.38 3.48
CA MET A 140 -8.22 -8.93 4.81
C MET A 140 -7.34 -7.76 5.25
N GLY A 141 -7.97 -6.65 5.61
CA GLY A 141 -7.32 -5.50 6.25
C GLY A 141 -7.38 -5.62 7.77
N SER A 142 -6.30 -5.29 8.45
CA SER A 142 -6.24 -5.27 9.91
C SER A 142 -5.38 -4.11 10.40
N TRP A 143 -5.61 -3.67 11.63
CA TRP A 143 -4.88 -2.58 12.25
C TRP A 143 -4.45 -2.95 13.67
N SER A 144 -3.41 -2.27 14.17
CA SER A 144 -2.88 -2.50 15.52
C SER A 144 -2.31 -1.22 16.13
N THR A 145 -2.40 -1.11 17.45
CA THR A 145 -1.73 -0.06 18.23
C THR A 145 -0.30 -0.45 18.61
N ASN A 146 0.01 -1.75 18.67
CA ASN A 146 1.27 -2.28 19.21
C ASN A 146 2.06 -3.15 18.22
N GLY A 147 1.51 -3.45 17.03
CA GLY A 147 2.15 -4.25 15.99
C GLY A 147 2.13 -5.77 16.23
N SER A 148 1.46 -6.24 17.29
CA SER A 148 1.38 -7.67 17.64
C SER A 148 -0.05 -8.17 17.81
N THR A 149 -0.95 -7.34 18.36
CA THR A 149 -2.39 -7.65 18.49
C THR A 149 -3.15 -6.96 17.37
N TRP A 150 -3.84 -7.74 16.54
CA TRP A 150 -4.48 -7.25 15.31
C TRP A 150 -6.00 -7.24 15.43
N ASN A 151 -6.62 -6.11 15.07
CA ASN A 151 -8.05 -5.94 14.95
C ASN A 151 -8.43 -5.90 13.47
N MET A 152 -9.51 -6.59 13.09
CA MET A 152 -9.99 -6.60 11.71
C MET A 152 -10.72 -5.28 11.37
N ALA A 153 -10.50 -4.78 10.17
CA ALA A 153 -11.28 -3.70 9.56
C ALA A 153 -12.26 -4.32 8.55
#